data_AF-A0A1V9K7B8-F1
#
_entry.id   AF-A0A1V9K7B8-F1
#
_cell.length_a   1.000
_cell.length_b   1.000
_cell.length_c   1.000
_cell.angle_alpha   90.00
_cell.angle_beta   90.00
_cell.angle_gamma   90.00
#
_symmetry.space_group_name_H-M   'P 1'
#
loop_
_entity.id
_entity.type
_entity.pdbx_description
1 polymer ?
#
loop_
_entity_poly.entity_id
_entity_poly.type
_entity_poly.pdbx_seq_one_letter_code
_entity_poly.pdbx_strand_id
1 'polypeptide(L)'
;MLLKELRADARLAEWLKDLEREGPPREAVPLPDADELPEVLLDLSVPHEHINELVALRGQLAADPEAMALLARCVTRFVRDMGEIGTAWEPPVLPASTGALGRCFPLFVFVATLPYVRAHHRERGIPEDVSRRTLADLGRHVSVHHRRAGGPGLLFPWWTALHFHGELFQLGRLQFQRAVLGQRTGRAVVAAGLGAGPGDVCLSLHITDFRGPLSPAACDRSLTLARAFFARHYPEERHEIATCHSWLLDPQLKRYLPAESNIIRFQDRFAVESEETGADDGVPVGFVFGDPDLPVDTLPRRSSVERAVGDHLRAGGHWYGGSGWFAL
;
A
#
# COMPACT_ATOMS: atom_id res chain seq x y z
N MET A 1 -13.91 24.56 -4.70
CA MET A 1 -13.86 24.02 -6.11
C MET A 1 -13.96 22.50 -6.15
N LEU A 2 -13.32 21.79 -5.22
CA LEU A 2 -13.29 20.33 -5.17
C LEU A 2 -14.68 19.69 -5.31
N LEU A 3 -15.64 20.03 -4.44
CA LEU A 3 -16.97 19.42 -4.46
C LEU A 3 -17.78 19.72 -5.73
N LYS A 4 -17.51 20.83 -6.41
CA LYS A 4 -18.19 21.15 -7.68
C LYS A 4 -17.83 20.11 -8.74
N GLU A 5 -16.55 19.76 -8.86
CA GLU A 5 -16.07 18.74 -9.79
C GLU A 5 -16.60 17.35 -9.39
N LEU A 6 -16.59 17.03 -8.08
CA LEU A 6 -17.11 15.74 -7.59
C LEU A 6 -18.62 15.58 -7.88
N ARG A 7 -19.41 16.65 -7.74
CA ARG A 7 -20.86 16.62 -8.05
C ARG A 7 -21.15 16.56 -9.54
N ALA A 8 -20.20 16.97 -10.40
CA ALA A 8 -20.35 16.92 -11.85
C ALA A 8 -20.16 15.50 -12.41
N ASP A 9 -19.43 14.63 -11.70
CA ASP A 9 -19.28 13.22 -12.03
C ASP A 9 -20.37 12.38 -11.35
N ALA A 10 -21.12 11.59 -12.12
CA ALA A 10 -22.27 10.84 -11.60
C ALA A 10 -21.90 9.80 -10.53
N ARG A 11 -20.74 9.15 -10.67
CA ARG A 11 -20.27 8.12 -9.73
C ARG A 11 -19.84 8.78 -8.43
N LEU A 12 -19.10 9.88 -8.51
CA LEU A 12 -18.63 10.63 -7.34
C LEU A 12 -19.77 11.35 -6.63
N ALA A 13 -20.78 11.83 -7.36
CA ALA A 13 -21.99 12.40 -6.78
C ALA A 13 -22.77 11.37 -5.96
N GLU A 14 -22.88 10.12 -6.41
CA GLU A 14 -23.54 9.06 -5.63
C GLU A 14 -22.71 8.68 -4.40
N TRP A 15 -21.39 8.56 -4.55
CA TRP A 15 -20.48 8.35 -3.43
C TRP A 15 -20.59 9.45 -2.37
N LEU A 16 -20.68 10.72 -2.78
CA LEU A 16 -20.89 11.85 -1.87
C LEU A 16 -22.22 11.72 -1.11
N LYS A 17 -23.31 11.36 -1.78
CA LYS A 17 -24.62 11.16 -1.12
C LYS A 17 -24.56 10.02 -0.10
N ASP A 18 -23.89 8.91 -0.43
CA ASP A 18 -23.71 7.80 0.51
C ASP A 18 -22.95 8.24 1.76
N LEU A 19 -21.88 9.03 1.58
CA LEU A 19 -21.11 9.60 2.67
C LEU A 19 -21.91 10.65 3.48
N GLU A 20 -22.82 11.37 2.84
CA GLU A 20 -23.71 12.34 3.48
C GLU A 20 -24.79 11.65 4.35
N ARG A 21 -25.30 10.48 3.92
CA ARG A 21 -26.28 9.66 4.63
C ARG A 21 -25.78 9.15 5.99
N GLU A 22 -24.46 9.03 6.16
CA GLU A 22 -23.84 8.59 7.42
C GLU A 22 -23.96 9.62 8.56
N GLY A 23 -24.50 10.81 8.28
CA GLY A 23 -24.71 11.87 9.27
C GLY A 23 -23.50 12.80 9.42
N PRO A 24 -23.63 13.92 10.14
CA PRO A 24 -22.54 14.87 10.30
C PRO A 24 -21.40 14.26 11.14
N PRO A 25 -20.14 14.67 10.90
CA PRO A 25 -19.01 14.28 11.74
C PRO A 25 -19.28 14.69 13.20
N ARG A 26 -19.00 13.79 14.15
CA ARG A 26 -19.29 14.01 15.58
C ARG A 26 -18.26 14.90 16.26
N GLU A 27 -17.06 15.00 15.70
CA GLU A 27 -15.92 15.74 16.24
C GLU A 27 -15.27 16.59 15.15
N ALA A 28 -14.55 17.63 15.56
CA ALA A 28 -13.72 18.42 14.66
C ALA A 28 -12.56 17.56 14.14
N VAL A 29 -12.25 17.70 12.84
CA VAL A 29 -11.15 16.95 12.22
C VAL A 29 -9.82 17.44 12.79
N PRO A 30 -8.97 16.54 13.31
CA PRO A 30 -7.66 16.92 13.82
C PRO A 30 -6.66 17.07 12.66
N LEU A 31 -6.92 18.05 11.78
CA LEU A 31 -5.98 18.43 10.72
C LEU A 31 -5.00 19.48 11.28
N PRO A 32 -3.68 19.20 11.31
CA PRO A 32 -2.67 20.16 11.78
C PRO A 32 -2.76 21.51 11.06
N ASP A 33 -2.38 22.57 11.75
CA ASP A 33 -2.32 23.90 11.15
C ASP A 33 -1.13 24.07 10.19
N ALA A 34 -0.97 25.27 9.61
CA ALA A 34 0.09 25.53 8.65
C ALA A 34 1.49 25.47 9.27
N ASP A 35 1.61 25.72 10.57
CA ASP A 35 2.87 25.75 11.30
C ASP A 35 3.25 24.35 11.81
N GLU A 36 2.26 23.55 12.21
CA GLU A 36 2.45 22.17 12.68
C GLU A 36 2.59 21.14 11.55
N LEU A 37 1.90 21.35 10.41
CA LEU A 37 1.86 20.37 9.32
C LEU A 37 3.24 19.98 8.77
N PRO A 38 4.22 20.89 8.59
CA PRO A 38 5.57 20.51 8.15
C PRO A 38 6.20 19.40 8.99
N GLU A 39 6.12 19.50 10.32
CA GLU A 39 6.71 18.51 11.23
C GLU A 39 6.04 17.14 11.08
N VAL A 40 4.71 17.14 10.97
CA VAL A 40 3.93 15.90 10.76
C VAL A 40 4.29 15.24 9.43
N LEU A 41 4.43 16.02 8.35
CA LEU A 41 4.79 15.49 7.04
C LEU A 41 6.22 14.94 7.01
N LEU A 42 7.17 15.59 7.69
CA LEU A 42 8.54 15.11 7.84
C LEU A 42 8.60 13.79 8.63
N ASP A 43 7.83 13.67 9.71
CA ASP A 43 7.69 12.43 10.47
C ASP A 43 7.10 11.28 9.63
N LEU A 44 6.23 11.63 8.67
CA LEU A 44 5.67 10.70 7.68
C LEU A 44 6.59 10.49 6.46
N SER A 45 7.83 10.98 6.53
CA SER A 45 8.87 10.85 5.50
C SER A 45 8.48 11.43 4.14
N VAL A 46 7.58 12.42 4.12
CA VAL A 46 7.22 13.14 2.89
C VAL A 46 8.46 13.88 2.36
N PRO A 47 8.75 13.80 1.05
CA PRO A 47 9.90 14.50 0.47
C PRO A 47 9.89 16.00 0.77
N HIS A 48 11.05 16.52 1.19
CA HIS A 48 11.21 17.92 1.62
C HIS A 48 10.77 18.92 0.54
N GLU A 49 10.99 18.60 -0.73
CA GLU A 49 10.61 19.44 -1.88
C GLU A 49 9.10 19.67 -2.01
N HIS A 50 8.27 18.83 -1.36
CA HIS A 50 6.81 18.92 -1.45
C HIS A 50 6.15 19.54 -0.22
N ILE A 51 6.88 19.79 0.87
CA ILE A 51 6.32 20.27 2.14
C ILE A 51 5.57 21.59 1.95
N ASN A 52 6.20 22.60 1.34
CA ASN A 52 5.58 23.91 1.16
C ASN A 52 4.37 23.88 0.21
N GLU A 53 4.41 23.04 -0.83
CA GLU A 53 3.25 22.85 -1.72
C GLU A 53 2.07 22.24 -0.94
N LEU A 54 2.33 21.23 -0.12
CA LEU A 54 1.30 20.58 0.70
C LEU A 54 0.73 21.51 1.78
N VAL A 55 1.55 22.37 2.39
CA VAL A 55 1.09 23.42 3.32
C VAL A 55 0.18 24.43 2.60
N ALA A 56 0.54 24.87 1.40
CA ALA A 56 -0.30 25.76 0.60
C ALA A 56 -1.63 25.10 0.23
N LEU A 57 -1.62 23.82 -0.17
CA LEU A 57 -2.83 23.04 -0.46
C LEU A 57 -3.70 22.84 0.78
N ARG A 58 -3.11 22.63 1.95
CA ARG A 58 -3.85 22.60 3.22
C ARG A 58 -4.53 23.94 3.49
N GLY A 59 -3.87 25.06 3.19
CA GLY A 59 -4.48 26.39 3.29
C GLY A 59 -5.71 26.55 2.39
N GLN A 60 -5.63 26.07 1.14
CA GLN A 60 -6.77 26.05 0.22
C GLN A 60 -7.91 25.16 0.73
N LEU A 61 -7.58 23.98 1.27
CA LEU A 61 -8.54 23.06 1.85
C LEU A 61 -9.27 23.69 3.05
N ALA A 62 -8.52 24.30 3.98
CA ALA A 62 -9.06 24.91 5.18
C ALA A 62 -9.94 26.14 4.91
N ALA A 63 -9.74 26.82 3.78
CA ALA A 63 -10.56 27.96 3.36
C ALA A 63 -11.88 27.56 2.69
N ASP A 64 -12.11 26.28 2.37
CA ASP A 64 -13.32 25.75 1.74
C ASP A 64 -14.11 24.90 2.76
N PRO A 65 -15.16 25.45 3.42
CA PRO A 65 -15.92 24.74 4.45
C PRO A 65 -16.57 23.44 3.95
N GLU A 66 -16.96 23.38 2.67
CA GLU A 66 -17.51 22.16 2.09
C GLU A 66 -16.43 21.07 1.94
N ALA A 67 -15.22 21.46 1.55
CA ALA A 67 -14.09 20.53 1.47
C ALA A 67 -13.62 20.04 2.85
N MET A 68 -13.66 20.90 3.87
CA MET A 68 -13.41 20.49 5.26
C MET A 68 -14.49 19.55 5.79
N ALA A 69 -15.76 19.78 5.45
CA ALA A 69 -16.84 18.85 5.80
C ALA A 69 -16.68 17.50 5.10
N LEU A 70 -16.24 17.48 3.85
CA LEU A 70 -15.90 16.25 3.12
C LEU A 70 -14.76 15.50 3.81
N LEU A 71 -13.66 16.19 4.14
CA LEU A 71 -12.53 15.62 4.90
C LEU A 71 -13.03 14.96 6.19
N ALA A 72 -13.88 15.66 6.95
CA ALA A 72 -14.41 15.17 8.21
C ALA A 72 -15.22 13.89 8.09
N ARG A 73 -16.05 13.79 7.04
CA ARG A 73 -16.82 12.58 6.78
C ARG A 73 -15.92 11.43 6.34
N CYS A 74 -14.94 11.69 5.49
CA CYS A 74 -13.95 10.68 5.08
C CYS A 74 -13.20 10.14 6.30
N VAL A 75 -12.71 11.00 7.20
CA VAL A 75 -12.04 10.60 8.44
C VAL A 75 -12.99 9.80 9.33
N THR A 76 -14.21 10.27 9.56
CA THR A 76 -15.21 9.57 10.40
C THR A 76 -15.49 8.17 9.88
N ARG A 77 -15.72 8.01 8.57
CA ARG A 77 -15.95 6.71 7.95
C ARG A 77 -14.71 5.83 8.05
N PHE A 78 -13.53 6.39 7.79
CA PHE A 78 -12.26 5.68 7.84
C PHE A 78 -11.96 5.08 9.21
N VAL A 79 -12.24 5.82 10.29
CA VAL A 79 -11.86 5.39 11.65
C VAL A 79 -12.88 4.45 12.30
N ARG A 80 -14.07 4.27 11.71
CA ARG A 80 -15.18 3.53 12.34
C ARG A 80 -14.85 2.06 12.57
N ASP A 81 -14.22 1.42 11.58
CA ASP A 81 -13.95 -0.02 11.58
C ASP A 81 -12.44 -0.30 11.73
N MET A 82 -11.72 0.63 12.38
CA MET A 82 -10.24 0.61 12.45
C MET A 82 -9.68 -0.68 13.02
N GLY A 83 -8.80 -1.32 12.24
CA GLY A 83 -8.16 -2.58 12.55
C GLY A 83 -8.95 -3.81 12.09
N GLU A 84 -10.16 -3.66 11.54
CA GLU A 84 -10.92 -4.79 11.00
C GLU A 84 -10.45 -5.16 9.59
N ILE A 85 -10.13 -6.45 9.39
CA ILE A 85 -9.56 -6.95 8.14
C ILE A 85 -10.53 -6.75 6.98
N GLY A 86 -10.05 -6.13 5.89
CA GLY A 86 -10.82 -6.00 4.65
C GLY A 86 -11.95 -4.97 4.70
N THR A 87 -11.96 -4.11 5.72
CA THR A 87 -12.92 -3.01 5.86
C THR A 87 -12.31 -1.64 5.59
N ALA A 88 -10.99 -1.58 5.34
CA ALA A 88 -10.29 -0.35 4.98
C ALA A 88 -11.05 0.42 3.89
N TRP A 89 -11.29 1.70 4.16
CA TRP A 89 -11.95 2.59 3.23
C TRP A 89 -11.12 2.77 1.96
N GLU A 90 -11.75 2.49 0.83
CA GLU A 90 -11.23 2.84 -0.49
C GLU A 90 -11.75 4.23 -0.89
N PRO A 91 -10.93 5.28 -0.82
CA PRO A 91 -11.30 6.57 -1.40
C PRO A 91 -11.51 6.42 -2.91
N PRO A 92 -12.50 7.11 -3.49
CA PRO A 92 -12.61 7.17 -4.94
C PRO A 92 -11.39 7.88 -5.54
N VAL A 93 -11.02 7.50 -6.76
CA VAL A 93 -10.05 8.26 -7.53
C VAL A 93 -10.70 9.57 -7.97
N LEU A 94 -10.09 10.70 -7.57
CA LEU A 94 -10.62 12.01 -7.92
C LEU A 94 -10.19 12.42 -9.35
N PRO A 95 -11.04 13.12 -10.13
CA PRO A 95 -10.74 13.47 -11.51
C PRO A 95 -9.56 14.43 -11.60
N ALA A 96 -8.78 14.38 -12.68
CA ALA A 96 -7.66 15.30 -12.90
C ALA A 96 -8.08 16.78 -12.87
N SER A 97 -9.34 17.11 -13.20
CA SER A 97 -9.90 18.46 -13.11
C SER A 97 -9.90 19.06 -11.70
N THR A 98 -9.82 18.21 -10.67
CA THR A 98 -9.68 18.65 -9.26
C THR A 98 -8.27 19.16 -8.92
N GLY A 99 -7.32 19.04 -9.86
CA GLY A 99 -6.00 19.62 -9.77
C GLY A 99 -5.17 19.10 -8.60
N ALA A 100 -4.33 19.99 -8.05
CA ALA A 100 -3.39 19.66 -6.99
C ALA A 100 -4.02 19.25 -5.67
N LEU A 101 -5.11 19.93 -5.32
CA LEU A 101 -5.83 19.62 -4.10
C LEU A 101 -6.47 18.24 -4.18
N GLY A 102 -7.08 17.86 -5.32
CA GLY A 102 -7.73 16.56 -5.43
C GLY A 102 -6.75 15.38 -5.40
N ARG A 103 -5.62 15.45 -6.13
CA ARG A 103 -4.59 14.40 -6.08
C ARG A 103 -3.94 14.24 -4.70
N CYS A 104 -3.91 15.30 -3.89
CA CYS A 104 -3.40 15.28 -2.52
C CYS A 104 -4.49 15.11 -1.46
N PHE A 105 -5.77 15.09 -1.82
CA PHE A 105 -6.86 15.04 -0.85
C PHE A 105 -6.79 13.82 0.08
N PRO A 106 -6.54 12.58 -0.42
CA PRO A 106 -6.40 11.42 0.45
C PRO A 106 -5.21 11.52 1.42
N LEU A 107 -4.14 12.25 1.06
CA LEU A 107 -3.02 12.51 1.97
C LEU A 107 -3.48 13.29 3.20
N PHE A 108 -4.34 14.30 3.04
CA PHE A 108 -4.91 15.05 4.17
C PHE A 108 -5.86 14.20 5.01
N VAL A 109 -6.58 13.24 4.42
CA VAL A 109 -7.35 12.24 5.17
C VAL A 109 -6.42 11.40 6.05
N PHE A 110 -5.29 10.94 5.51
CA PHE A 110 -4.30 10.17 6.29
C PHE A 110 -3.64 11.01 7.40
N VAL A 111 -3.29 12.26 7.13
CA VAL A 111 -2.78 13.17 8.17
C VAL A 111 -3.80 13.38 9.27
N ALA A 112 -5.07 13.60 8.93
CA ALA A 112 -6.15 13.78 9.90
C ALA A 112 -6.54 12.49 10.65
N THR A 113 -6.22 11.31 10.13
CA THR A 113 -6.46 10.02 10.82
C THR A 113 -5.30 9.62 11.73
N LEU A 114 -4.17 10.33 11.65
CA LEU A 114 -2.93 10.01 12.37
C LEU A 114 -3.11 9.86 13.90
N PRO A 115 -3.87 10.73 14.61
CA PRO A 115 -4.08 10.56 16.05
C PRO A 115 -4.83 9.26 16.38
N TYR A 116 -5.82 8.89 15.56
CA TYR A 116 -6.65 7.70 15.77
C TYR A 116 -5.87 6.41 15.57
N VAL A 117 -5.10 6.30 14.47
CA VAL A 117 -4.27 5.10 14.23
C VAL A 117 -3.16 4.95 15.26
N ARG A 118 -2.55 6.06 15.71
CA ARG A 118 -1.56 6.02 16.79
C ARG A 118 -2.19 5.57 18.11
N ALA A 119 -3.43 5.97 18.38
CA ALA A 119 -4.18 5.49 19.55
C ALA A 119 -4.48 3.99 19.46
N HIS A 120 -5.00 3.54 18.31
CA HIS A 120 -5.24 2.12 18.05
C HIS A 120 -3.96 1.28 18.21
N HIS A 121 -2.84 1.71 17.63
CA HIS A 121 -1.55 1.04 17.79
C HIS A 121 -1.13 0.95 19.26
N ARG A 122 -1.28 2.03 20.04
CA ARG A 122 -0.95 2.05 21.47
C ARG A 122 -1.84 1.10 22.28
N GLU A 123 -3.14 1.05 21.99
CA GLU A 123 -4.10 0.13 22.63
C GLU A 123 -3.74 -1.33 22.35
N ARG A 124 -3.27 -1.65 21.15
CA ARG A 124 -2.70 -2.96 20.78
C ARG A 124 -1.28 -3.21 21.33
N GLY A 125 -0.71 -2.24 22.03
CA GLY A 125 0.64 -2.31 22.59
C GLY A 125 1.75 -2.31 21.53
N ILE A 126 1.46 -1.87 20.31
CA ILE A 126 2.43 -1.84 19.20
C ILE A 126 3.56 -0.85 19.54
N PRO A 127 4.84 -1.24 19.38
CA PRO A 127 5.97 -0.36 19.63
C PRO A 127 5.92 0.92 18.78
N GLU A 128 6.24 2.07 19.39
CA GLU A 128 6.16 3.37 18.72
C GLU A 128 7.01 3.42 17.44
N ASP A 129 8.19 2.81 17.46
CA ASP A 129 9.09 2.74 16.31
C ASP A 129 8.55 1.88 15.16
N VAL A 130 7.75 0.85 15.46
CA VAL A 130 7.03 0.08 14.44
C VAL A 130 5.91 0.94 13.86
N SER A 131 5.09 1.56 14.70
CA SER A 131 4.03 2.48 14.26
C SER A 131 4.60 3.59 13.36
N ARG A 132 5.68 4.26 13.79
CA ARG A 132 6.34 5.33 13.02
C ARG A 132 6.81 4.84 11.66
N ARG A 133 7.51 3.70 11.60
CA ARG A 133 8.07 3.15 10.34
C ARG A 133 7.00 2.62 9.39
N THR A 134 5.87 2.16 9.91
CA THR A 134 4.69 1.78 9.13
C THR A 134 4.03 3.00 8.50
N LEU A 135 3.78 4.05 9.28
CA LEU A 135 3.07 5.25 8.80
C LEU A 135 3.93 6.14 7.89
N ALA A 136 5.25 6.11 8.07
CA ALA A 136 6.23 6.75 7.17
C ALA A 136 6.17 6.24 5.72
N ASP A 137 5.46 5.14 5.47
CA ASP A 137 5.24 4.63 4.11
C ASP A 137 4.39 5.59 3.24
N LEU A 138 3.64 6.51 3.87
CA LEU A 138 2.96 7.61 3.16
C LEU A 138 3.94 8.42 2.31
N GLY A 139 5.06 8.87 2.90
CA GLY A 139 6.07 9.64 2.20
C GLY A 139 6.72 8.88 1.04
N ARG A 140 6.90 7.57 1.20
CA ARG A 140 7.34 6.70 0.09
C ARG A 140 6.35 6.74 -1.07
N HIS A 141 5.04 6.64 -0.80
CA HIS A 141 4.02 6.74 -1.84
C HIS A 141 3.95 8.12 -2.51
N VAL A 142 4.26 9.19 -1.77
CA VAL A 142 4.45 10.53 -2.36
C VAL A 142 5.63 10.53 -3.34
N SER A 143 6.77 9.92 -2.98
CA SER A 143 7.91 9.78 -3.91
C SER A 143 7.58 8.95 -5.15
N VAL A 144 6.80 7.87 -5.00
CA VAL A 144 6.35 7.04 -6.13
C VAL A 144 5.45 7.87 -7.06
N HIS A 145 4.51 8.62 -6.50
CA HIS A 145 3.66 9.51 -7.30
C HIS A 145 4.47 10.60 -7.99
N HIS A 146 5.44 11.22 -7.32
CA HIS A 146 6.34 12.21 -7.92
C HIS A 146 7.09 11.62 -9.12
N ARG A 147 7.68 10.43 -8.99
CA ARG A 147 8.38 9.77 -10.09
C ARG A 147 7.50 9.52 -11.31
N ARG A 148 6.21 9.23 -11.10
CA ARG A 148 5.26 8.92 -12.19
C ARG A 148 4.58 10.15 -12.78
N ALA A 149 4.25 11.15 -11.96
CA ALA A 149 3.37 12.26 -12.33
C ALA A 149 3.97 13.66 -12.09
N GLY A 150 5.22 13.75 -11.61
CA GLY A 150 5.98 14.98 -11.50
C GLY A 150 5.65 15.89 -10.31
N GLY A 151 4.85 15.43 -9.34
CA GLY A 151 4.46 16.23 -8.16
C GLY A 151 3.91 15.38 -7.02
N PRO A 152 3.50 15.98 -5.89
CA PRO A 152 2.94 15.25 -4.77
C PRO A 152 1.54 14.73 -5.10
N GLY A 153 1.20 13.59 -4.48
CA GLY A 153 -0.06 12.89 -4.64
C GLY A 153 0.08 11.43 -4.24
N LEU A 154 -0.95 10.63 -4.49
CA LEU A 154 -0.96 9.19 -4.22
C LEU A 154 -1.57 8.45 -5.40
N LEU A 155 -0.84 7.51 -5.99
CA LEU A 155 -1.34 6.68 -7.11
C LEU A 155 -2.38 5.65 -6.64
N PHE A 156 -2.15 5.08 -5.46
CA PHE A 156 -2.97 4.01 -4.89
C PHE A 156 -3.30 4.34 -3.43
N PRO A 157 -4.20 5.32 -3.18
CA PRO A 157 -4.54 5.69 -1.81
C PRO A 157 -5.09 4.52 -0.98
N TRP A 158 -5.82 3.59 -1.62
CA TRP A 158 -6.30 2.36 -0.98
C TRP A 158 -5.18 1.51 -0.36
N TRP A 159 -3.97 1.53 -0.93
CA TRP A 159 -2.83 0.80 -0.37
C TRP A 159 -2.30 1.48 0.90
N THR A 160 -2.20 2.81 0.87
CA THR A 160 -1.80 3.60 2.04
C THR A 160 -2.84 3.48 3.16
N ALA A 161 -4.12 3.33 2.81
CA ALA A 161 -5.22 3.09 3.75
C ALA A 161 -4.94 1.91 4.69
N LEU A 162 -4.38 0.80 4.20
CA LEU A 162 -4.05 -0.38 5.01
C LEU A 162 -3.13 -0.06 6.20
N HIS A 163 -2.22 0.90 6.04
CA HIS A 163 -1.28 1.33 7.07
C HIS A 163 -1.98 2.18 8.14
N PHE A 164 -2.81 3.12 7.69
CA PHE A 164 -3.55 4.03 8.55
C PHE A 164 -4.77 3.36 9.20
N HIS A 165 -5.22 2.23 8.66
CA HIS A 165 -6.30 1.42 9.21
C HIS A 165 -5.81 0.39 10.23
N GLY A 166 -4.49 0.21 10.41
CA GLY A 166 -3.93 -0.74 11.37
C GLY A 166 -3.94 -2.21 10.90
N GLU A 167 -4.06 -2.45 9.60
CA GLU A 167 -4.05 -3.80 9.01
C GLU A 167 -2.65 -4.24 8.56
N LEU A 168 -1.77 -3.29 8.21
CA LEU A 168 -0.46 -3.56 7.62
C LEU A 168 0.66 -2.94 8.45
N PHE A 169 1.72 -3.74 8.71
CA PHE A 169 2.87 -3.34 9.50
C PHE A 169 4.19 -3.54 8.76
N GLN A 170 5.09 -2.58 8.91
CA GLN A 170 6.43 -2.64 8.35
C GLN A 170 7.42 -3.25 9.35
N LEU A 171 7.81 -4.50 9.11
CA LEU A 171 8.66 -5.29 10.01
C LEU A 171 9.97 -5.68 9.33
N GLY A 172 10.96 -4.81 9.45
CA GLY A 172 12.26 -5.00 8.79
C GLY A 172 12.23 -4.58 7.33
N ARG A 173 12.57 -5.51 6.42
CA ARG A 173 12.59 -5.29 4.97
C ARG A 173 11.21 -5.47 4.33
N LEU A 174 10.36 -6.29 4.93
CA LEU A 174 9.06 -6.67 4.39
C LEU A 174 7.92 -6.03 5.18
N GLN A 175 6.79 -5.87 4.53
CA GLN A 175 5.53 -5.48 5.14
C GLN A 175 4.63 -6.71 5.28
N PHE A 176 3.80 -6.72 6.32
CA PHE A 176 2.89 -7.81 6.61
C PHE A 176 1.51 -7.24 6.90
N GLN A 177 0.53 -7.66 6.12
CA GLN A 177 -0.86 -7.31 6.28
C GLN A 177 -1.61 -8.50 6.90
N ARG A 178 -2.44 -8.23 7.90
CA ARG A 178 -3.45 -9.18 8.39
C ARG A 178 -4.48 -9.40 7.29
N ALA A 179 -4.65 -10.65 6.87
CA ALA A 179 -5.53 -11.02 5.76
C ALA A 179 -6.23 -12.36 6.06
N VAL A 180 -7.10 -12.79 5.14
CA VAL A 180 -7.74 -14.10 5.18
C VAL A 180 -7.35 -14.92 3.95
N LEU A 181 -7.18 -16.22 4.14
CA LEU A 181 -6.87 -17.13 3.05
C LEU A 181 -8.05 -17.21 2.08
N GLY A 182 -7.78 -16.89 0.82
CA GLY A 182 -8.74 -17.09 -0.27
C GLY A 182 -9.03 -18.58 -0.52
N GLN A 183 -10.08 -18.85 -1.29
CA GLN A 183 -10.51 -20.21 -1.62
C GLN A 183 -9.39 -21.05 -2.26
N ARG A 184 -8.63 -20.46 -3.18
CA ARG A 184 -7.56 -21.17 -3.87
C ARG A 184 -6.43 -21.52 -2.91
N THR A 185 -5.93 -20.51 -2.19
CA THR A 185 -4.78 -20.67 -1.32
C THR A 185 -5.05 -21.53 -0.12
N GLY A 186 -6.19 -21.32 0.54
CA GLY A 186 -6.59 -22.19 1.63
C GLY A 186 -6.70 -23.66 1.22
N ARG A 187 -7.20 -23.97 0.00
CA ARG A 187 -7.27 -25.37 -0.46
C ARG A 187 -5.90 -25.99 -0.71
N ALA A 188 -4.95 -25.24 -1.26
CA ALA A 188 -3.59 -25.73 -1.48
C ALA A 188 -2.86 -25.98 -0.15
N VAL A 189 -3.04 -25.08 0.82
CA VAL A 189 -2.51 -25.23 2.19
C VAL A 189 -3.06 -26.50 2.85
N VAL A 190 -4.37 -26.74 2.77
CA VAL A 190 -5.00 -27.98 3.28
C VAL A 190 -4.46 -29.22 2.55
N ALA A 191 -4.32 -29.17 1.23
CA ALA A 191 -3.78 -30.29 0.43
C ALA A 191 -2.32 -30.62 0.78
N ALA A 192 -1.55 -29.64 1.26
CA ALA A 192 -0.20 -29.83 1.78
C ALA A 192 -0.16 -30.39 3.22
N GLY A 193 -1.32 -30.67 3.83
CA GLY A 193 -1.42 -31.25 5.17
C GLY A 193 -1.28 -30.25 6.32
N LEU A 194 -1.42 -28.95 6.06
CA LEU A 194 -1.39 -27.90 7.08
C LEU A 194 -2.80 -27.66 7.67
N GLY A 195 -2.84 -27.14 8.90
CA GLY A 195 -4.07 -26.97 9.68
C GLY A 195 -4.92 -25.74 9.33
N ALA A 196 -4.45 -24.87 8.43
CA ALA A 196 -5.15 -23.68 7.97
C ALA A 196 -5.83 -23.92 6.62
N GLY A 197 -6.96 -23.25 6.37
CA GLY A 197 -7.77 -23.37 5.17
C GLY A 197 -8.47 -22.09 4.76
N PRO A 198 -9.39 -22.14 3.78
CA PRO A 198 -10.08 -20.95 3.29
C PRO A 198 -10.84 -20.23 4.40
N GLY A 199 -10.66 -18.91 4.49
CA GLY A 199 -11.26 -18.06 5.53
C GLY A 199 -10.45 -17.92 6.80
N ASP A 200 -9.44 -18.77 7.03
CA ASP A 200 -8.53 -18.62 8.17
C ASP A 200 -7.61 -17.42 7.96
N VAL A 201 -7.19 -16.81 9.07
CA VAL A 201 -6.29 -15.66 9.06
C VAL A 201 -4.89 -16.04 8.57
N CYS A 202 -4.27 -15.15 7.80
CA CYS A 202 -2.91 -15.27 7.30
C CYS A 202 -2.20 -13.92 7.27
N LEU A 203 -0.89 -13.95 7.01
CA LEU A 203 -0.11 -12.74 6.74
C LEU A 203 0.12 -12.59 5.24
N SER A 204 -0.49 -11.58 4.63
CA SER A 204 -0.15 -11.17 3.27
C SER A 204 1.14 -10.36 3.30
N LEU A 205 2.18 -10.88 2.66
CA LEU A 205 3.55 -10.35 2.65
C LEU A 205 3.74 -9.43 1.44
N HIS A 206 4.23 -8.23 1.74
CA HIS A 206 4.41 -7.17 0.74
C HIS A 206 5.85 -6.65 0.69
N ILE A 207 6.26 -6.21 -0.49
CA ILE A 207 7.64 -5.82 -0.82
C ILE A 207 7.66 -4.35 -1.20
N THR A 208 8.20 -3.51 -0.33
CA THR A 208 8.30 -2.08 -0.57
C THR A 208 9.56 -1.71 -1.33
N ASP A 209 9.43 -0.74 -2.25
CA ASP A 209 10.57 -0.02 -2.81
C ASP A 209 11.26 0.85 -1.72
N PHE A 210 12.45 1.38 -1.99
CA PHE A 210 13.21 2.26 -1.09
C PHE A 210 13.62 1.64 0.26
N ARG A 211 13.66 0.30 0.35
CA ARG A 211 14.11 -0.43 1.56
C ARG A 211 15.35 -1.30 1.35
N GLY A 212 16.10 -1.01 0.29
CA GLY A 212 17.30 -1.75 -0.06
C GLY A 212 17.01 -3.15 -0.63
N PRO A 213 18.04 -4.00 -0.78
CA PRO A 213 17.91 -5.30 -1.45
C PRO A 213 17.07 -6.30 -0.64
N LEU A 214 16.39 -7.23 -1.33
CA LEU A 214 15.77 -8.41 -0.73
C LEU A 214 16.80 -9.49 -0.39
N SER A 215 17.85 -9.14 0.36
CA SER A 215 18.84 -10.15 0.75
C SER A 215 18.18 -11.27 1.57
N PRO A 216 18.70 -12.52 1.51
CA PRO A 216 18.14 -13.62 2.29
C PRO A 216 18.01 -13.28 3.77
N ALA A 217 19.10 -12.79 4.38
CA ALA A 217 19.13 -12.39 5.79
C ALA A 217 18.12 -11.27 6.14
N ALA A 218 17.88 -10.31 5.26
CA ALA A 218 16.89 -9.25 5.51
C ALA A 218 15.46 -9.80 5.52
N CYS A 219 15.15 -10.76 4.65
CA CYS A 219 13.85 -11.42 4.63
C CYS A 219 13.69 -12.32 5.87
N ASP A 220 14.69 -13.14 6.22
CA ASP A 220 14.64 -14.03 7.40
C ASP A 220 14.45 -13.23 8.70
N ARG A 221 15.14 -12.09 8.82
CA ARG A 221 14.92 -11.13 9.91
C ARG A 221 13.50 -10.59 9.93
N SER A 222 12.93 -10.25 8.76
CA SER A 222 11.56 -9.72 8.67
C SER A 222 10.53 -10.76 9.10
N LEU A 223 10.71 -12.03 8.69
CA LEU A 223 9.85 -13.14 9.10
C LEU A 223 9.93 -13.41 10.59
N THR A 224 11.15 -13.39 11.16
CA THR A 224 11.35 -13.53 12.62
C THR A 224 10.63 -12.43 13.39
N LEU A 225 10.75 -11.18 12.92
CA LEU A 225 10.03 -10.04 13.51
C LEU A 225 8.51 -10.22 13.39
N ALA A 226 8.00 -10.66 12.24
CA ALA A 226 6.57 -10.90 12.03
C ALA A 226 6.00 -11.93 13.00
N ARG A 227 6.65 -13.10 13.16
CA ARG A 227 6.20 -14.13 14.12
C ARG A 227 6.05 -13.56 15.52
N ALA A 228 7.10 -12.89 16.01
CA ALA A 228 7.12 -12.32 17.35
C ALA A 228 6.10 -11.19 17.53
N PHE A 229 5.95 -10.34 16.50
CA PHE A 229 5.04 -9.20 16.51
C PHE A 229 3.57 -9.65 16.58
N PHE A 230 3.12 -10.47 15.63
CA PHE A 230 1.71 -10.86 15.57
C PHE A 230 1.30 -11.75 16.74
N ALA A 231 2.17 -12.67 17.20
CA ALA A 231 1.90 -13.46 18.39
C ALA A 231 1.72 -12.63 19.66
N ARG A 232 2.33 -11.43 19.72
CA ARG A 232 2.24 -10.53 20.87
C ARG A 232 1.08 -9.54 20.79
N HIS A 233 0.84 -8.96 19.62
CA HIS A 233 -0.10 -7.83 19.45
C HIS A 233 -1.47 -8.24 18.92
N TYR A 234 -1.56 -9.45 18.34
CA TYR A 234 -2.78 -10.07 17.85
C TYR A 234 -2.86 -11.55 18.31
N PRO A 235 -2.75 -11.83 19.63
CA PRO A 235 -2.72 -13.21 20.15
C PRO A 235 -3.99 -14.01 19.88
N GLU A 236 -5.10 -13.33 19.60
CA GLU A 236 -6.38 -13.92 19.19
C GLU A 236 -6.36 -14.46 17.75
N GLU A 237 -5.35 -14.12 16.96
CA GLU A 237 -5.21 -14.51 15.56
C GLU A 237 -4.07 -15.51 15.35
N ARG A 238 -4.42 -16.66 14.76
CA ARG A 238 -3.48 -17.76 14.54
C ARG A 238 -2.87 -17.69 13.14
N HIS A 239 -1.83 -16.87 13.00
CA HIS A 239 -1.12 -16.67 11.75
C HIS A 239 -0.10 -17.79 11.44
N GLU A 240 -0.55 -18.86 10.79
CA GLU A 240 0.33 -19.98 10.41
C GLU A 240 0.88 -19.89 8.98
N ILE A 241 0.25 -19.08 8.13
CA ILE A 241 0.55 -19.02 6.70
C ILE A 241 0.93 -17.59 6.33
N ALA A 242 1.98 -17.46 5.54
CA ALA A 242 2.27 -16.24 4.80
C ALA A 242 1.94 -16.45 3.32
N THR A 243 1.30 -15.47 2.71
CA THR A 243 1.00 -15.44 1.27
C THR A 243 1.72 -14.27 0.62
N CYS A 244 1.97 -14.34 -0.67
CA CYS A 244 2.49 -13.23 -1.45
C CYS A 244 1.92 -13.30 -2.87
N HIS A 245 1.49 -12.15 -3.38
CA HIS A 245 1.05 -11.95 -4.74
C HIS A 245 1.97 -10.91 -5.38
N SER A 246 2.76 -11.31 -6.37
CA SER A 246 3.77 -10.44 -6.96
C SER A 246 4.25 -10.93 -8.31
N TRP A 247 4.57 -10.00 -9.22
CA TRP A 247 5.32 -10.29 -10.45
C TRP A 247 6.68 -10.94 -10.16
N LEU A 248 7.25 -10.71 -8.98
CA LEU A 248 8.51 -11.36 -8.55
C LEU A 248 8.36 -12.87 -8.38
N LEU A 249 7.13 -13.40 -8.34
CA LEU A 249 6.86 -14.83 -8.28
C LEU A 249 6.66 -15.47 -9.65
N ASP A 250 6.78 -14.72 -10.76
CA ASP A 250 6.77 -15.29 -12.11
C ASP A 250 8.00 -16.20 -12.32
N PRO A 251 7.83 -17.52 -12.56
CA PRO A 251 8.94 -18.45 -12.75
C PRO A 251 9.77 -18.15 -14.01
N GLN A 252 9.26 -17.37 -14.97
CA GLN A 252 10.02 -16.94 -16.14
C GLN A 252 11.26 -16.12 -15.77
N LEU A 253 11.27 -15.45 -14.62
CA LEU A 253 12.44 -14.72 -14.12
C LEU A 253 13.68 -15.61 -13.97
N LYS A 254 13.50 -16.91 -13.67
CA LYS A 254 14.60 -17.89 -13.55
C LYS A 254 15.34 -18.16 -14.85
N ARG A 255 14.74 -17.82 -16.00
CA ARG A 255 15.39 -17.93 -17.32
C ARG A 255 16.41 -16.81 -17.57
N TYR A 256 16.28 -15.69 -16.84
CA TYR A 256 17.06 -14.47 -17.09
C TYR A 256 17.99 -14.10 -15.92
N LEU A 257 17.58 -14.41 -14.69
CA LEU A 257 18.33 -14.06 -13.48
C LEU A 257 19.11 -15.27 -12.97
N PRO A 258 20.37 -15.09 -12.50
CA PRO A 258 21.13 -16.18 -11.90
C PRO A 258 20.49 -16.63 -10.59
N ALA A 259 20.71 -17.89 -10.20
CA ALA A 259 20.20 -18.46 -8.95
C ALA A 259 20.62 -17.67 -7.70
N GLU A 260 21.77 -17.00 -7.74
CA GLU A 260 22.29 -16.16 -6.65
C GLU A 260 21.56 -14.81 -6.51
N SER A 261 20.71 -14.44 -7.47
CA SER A 261 19.89 -13.23 -7.41
C SER A 261 18.97 -13.28 -6.19
N ASN A 262 18.89 -12.15 -5.47
CA ASN A 262 17.99 -11.99 -4.35
C ASN A 262 16.52 -12.23 -4.72
N ILE A 263 16.12 -11.92 -5.97
CA ILE A 263 14.76 -12.17 -6.47
C ILE A 263 14.50 -13.68 -6.55
N ILE A 264 15.43 -14.45 -7.12
CA ILE A 264 15.27 -15.91 -7.26
C ILE A 264 15.27 -16.59 -5.90
N ARG A 265 16.21 -16.22 -5.01
CA ARG A 265 16.24 -16.73 -3.63
C ARG A 265 15.00 -16.35 -2.83
N PHE A 266 14.38 -15.19 -3.11
CA PHE A 266 13.12 -14.81 -2.50
C PHE A 266 11.96 -15.67 -3.04
N GLN A 267 11.88 -15.83 -4.36
CA GLN A 267 10.88 -16.66 -5.04
C GLN A 267 10.93 -18.11 -4.58
N ASP A 268 12.11 -18.68 -4.38
CA ASP A 268 12.32 -20.08 -3.97
C ASP A 268 11.82 -20.41 -2.55
N ARG A 269 11.39 -19.40 -1.78
CA ARG A 269 10.75 -19.60 -0.47
C ARG A 269 9.31 -20.07 -0.55
N PHE A 270 8.66 -19.90 -1.70
CA PHE A 270 7.23 -20.08 -1.85
C PHE A 270 6.89 -21.40 -2.52
N ALA A 271 5.87 -22.08 -2.00
CA ALA A 271 5.10 -23.03 -2.79
C ALA A 271 4.25 -22.21 -3.78
N VAL A 272 4.59 -22.29 -5.08
CA VAL A 272 3.86 -21.58 -6.13
C VAL A 272 2.57 -22.34 -6.42
N GLU A 273 1.45 -21.64 -6.34
CA GLU A 273 0.13 -22.26 -6.32
C GLU A 273 -0.51 -22.36 -7.72
N SER A 274 -0.16 -21.44 -8.62
CA SER A 274 -0.35 -21.54 -10.06
C SER A 274 0.34 -20.36 -10.74
N GLU A 275 0.63 -20.53 -12.01
CA GLU A 275 0.93 -19.44 -12.93
C GLU A 275 -0.38 -18.71 -13.27
N GLU A 276 -0.39 -17.39 -13.24
CA GLU A 276 -1.50 -16.60 -13.76
C GLU A 276 -1.49 -16.66 -15.29
N THR A 277 -2.67 -16.75 -15.93
CA THR A 277 -2.75 -16.93 -17.39
C THR A 277 -2.95 -15.63 -18.15
N GLY A 278 -3.25 -14.52 -17.44
CA GLY A 278 -3.40 -13.20 -18.04
C GLY A 278 -2.05 -12.48 -18.05
N ALA A 279 -1.60 -12.04 -19.21
CA ALA A 279 -0.41 -11.19 -19.31
C ALA A 279 -0.61 -9.91 -18.50
N ASP A 280 0.41 -9.54 -17.75
CA ASP A 280 0.45 -8.36 -16.87
C ASP A 280 1.80 -7.65 -17.02
N ASP A 281 2.12 -7.22 -18.24
CA ASP A 281 3.39 -6.58 -18.58
C ASP A 281 3.59 -5.24 -17.87
N GLY A 282 2.48 -4.52 -17.63
CA GLY A 282 2.50 -3.19 -17.02
C GLY A 282 3.02 -3.20 -15.59
N VAL A 283 2.70 -4.21 -14.79
CA VAL A 283 3.13 -4.31 -13.38
C VAL A 283 4.66 -4.36 -13.22
N PRO A 284 5.40 -5.33 -13.81
CA PRO A 284 6.85 -5.34 -13.71
C PRO A 284 7.47 -4.11 -14.37
N VAL A 285 6.88 -3.57 -15.44
CA VAL A 285 7.38 -2.32 -16.04
C VAL A 285 7.26 -1.14 -15.06
N GLY A 286 6.12 -1.00 -14.40
CA GLY A 286 5.89 0.04 -13.39
C GLY A 286 6.82 -0.10 -12.18
N PHE A 287 7.04 -1.32 -11.68
CA PHE A 287 7.93 -1.53 -10.52
C PHE A 287 9.42 -1.38 -10.85
N VAL A 288 9.86 -1.75 -12.05
CA VAL A 288 11.28 -1.71 -12.43
C VAL A 288 11.68 -0.35 -13.01
N PHE A 289 10.80 0.30 -13.77
CA PHE A 289 11.10 1.51 -14.51
C PHE A 289 10.35 2.75 -14.02
N GLY A 290 9.35 2.59 -13.15
CA GLY A 290 8.63 3.67 -12.47
C GLY A 290 7.32 4.10 -13.14
N ASP A 291 7.10 3.70 -14.40
CA ASP A 291 5.90 4.02 -15.17
C ASP A 291 5.48 2.80 -16.02
N PRO A 292 4.30 2.19 -15.78
CA PRO A 292 3.83 0.99 -16.47
C PRO A 292 3.55 1.23 -17.97
N ASP A 293 3.40 2.48 -18.40
CA ASP A 293 2.98 2.85 -19.75
C ASP A 293 4.19 3.17 -20.67
N LEU A 294 5.42 2.97 -20.20
CA LEU A 294 6.63 3.22 -20.98
C LEU A 294 6.72 2.32 -22.22
N PRO A 295 7.04 2.88 -23.40
CA PRO A 295 7.25 2.09 -24.61
C PRO A 295 8.39 1.06 -24.43
N VAL A 296 8.11 -0.20 -24.74
CA VAL A 296 9.02 -1.34 -24.55
C VAL A 296 10.39 -1.13 -25.19
N ASP A 297 10.43 -0.53 -26.38
CA ASP A 297 11.66 -0.23 -27.13
C ASP A 297 12.57 0.75 -26.37
N THR A 298 11.97 1.68 -25.60
CA THR A 298 12.70 2.71 -24.84
C THR A 298 13.21 2.27 -23.46
N LEU A 299 12.79 1.11 -22.96
CA LEU A 299 13.12 0.67 -21.60
C LEU A 299 14.64 0.59 -21.35
N PRO A 300 15.17 1.22 -20.29
CA PRO A 300 16.59 1.11 -19.92
C PRO A 300 17.07 -0.34 -19.72
N ARG A 301 18.39 -0.56 -19.82
CA ARG A 301 19.02 -1.91 -19.75
C ARG A 301 20.23 -1.95 -18.79
N ARG A 302 20.22 -1.12 -17.75
CA ARG A 302 21.35 -0.85 -16.85
C ARG A 302 21.56 -1.99 -15.85
N SER A 303 20.50 -2.56 -15.29
CA SER A 303 20.56 -3.67 -14.34
C SER A 303 20.17 -5.02 -14.96
N SER A 304 20.46 -6.12 -14.26
CA SER A 304 20.06 -7.46 -14.72
C SER A 304 18.55 -7.63 -14.77
N VAL A 305 17.80 -7.02 -13.83
CA VAL A 305 16.33 -7.07 -13.82
C VAL A 305 15.73 -6.18 -14.91
N GLU A 306 16.33 -5.01 -15.17
CA GLU A 306 15.93 -4.16 -16.31
C GLU A 306 16.11 -4.90 -17.64
N ARG A 307 17.24 -5.60 -17.82
CA ARG A 307 17.47 -6.45 -19.00
C ARG A 307 16.49 -7.61 -19.07
N ALA A 308 16.27 -8.34 -17.97
CA ALA A 308 15.33 -9.46 -17.94
C ALA A 308 13.94 -9.01 -18.41
N VAL A 309 13.37 -7.99 -17.76
CA VAL A 309 12.01 -7.52 -18.06
C VAL A 309 11.92 -6.97 -19.48
N GLY A 310 12.81 -6.03 -19.84
CA GLY A 310 12.76 -5.37 -21.14
C GLY A 310 13.08 -6.28 -22.31
N ASP A 311 14.06 -7.17 -22.20
CA ASP A 311 14.46 -8.04 -23.31
C ASP A 311 13.42 -9.14 -23.56
N HIS A 312 12.76 -9.64 -22.51
CA HIS A 312 11.65 -10.58 -22.68
C HIS A 312 10.50 -9.97 -23.48
N LEU A 313 10.09 -8.74 -23.13
CA LEU A 313 9.04 -8.01 -23.82
C LEU A 313 9.44 -7.68 -25.28
N ARG A 314 10.69 -7.26 -25.52
CA ARG A 314 11.19 -7.01 -26.89
C ARG A 314 11.20 -8.26 -27.77
N ALA A 315 11.36 -9.43 -27.17
CA ALA A 315 11.28 -10.71 -27.88
C ALA A 315 9.83 -11.17 -28.15
N GLY A 316 8.83 -10.35 -27.79
CA GLY A 316 7.41 -10.70 -27.92
C GLY A 316 6.89 -11.63 -26.82
N GLY A 317 7.65 -11.78 -25.72
CA GLY A 317 7.19 -12.48 -24.52
C GLY A 317 6.34 -11.59 -23.63
N HIS A 318 5.68 -12.22 -22.65
CA HIS A 318 4.83 -11.56 -21.67
C HIS A 318 5.23 -11.97 -20.24
N TRP A 319 5.02 -11.05 -19.30
CA TRP A 319 5.16 -11.28 -17.87
C TRP A 319 3.79 -11.53 -17.24
N TYR A 320 3.80 -12.25 -16.12
CA TYR A 320 2.60 -12.64 -15.40
C TYR A 320 2.72 -12.32 -13.91
N GLY A 321 1.59 -12.22 -13.23
CA GLY A 321 1.54 -12.29 -11.78
C GLY A 321 1.85 -13.70 -11.28
N GLY A 322 2.32 -13.80 -10.04
CA GLY A 322 2.49 -15.07 -9.36
C GLY A 322 1.93 -15.00 -7.95
N SER A 323 1.35 -16.12 -7.51
CA SER A 323 0.80 -16.30 -6.17
C SER A 323 1.49 -17.47 -5.49
N GLY A 324 2.01 -17.24 -4.30
CA GLY A 324 2.70 -18.27 -3.52
C GLY A 324 2.46 -18.14 -2.03
N TRP A 325 2.70 -19.23 -1.32
CA TRP A 325 2.57 -19.28 0.14
C TRP A 325 3.67 -20.14 0.77
N PHE A 326 3.86 -19.97 2.08
CA PHE A 326 4.67 -20.87 2.90
C PHE A 326 4.17 -20.87 4.34
N ALA A 327 4.52 -21.93 5.10
CA ALA A 327 4.25 -22.01 6.52
C ALA A 327 5.18 -21.08 7.30
N LEU A 328 4.60 -20.27 8.19
CA LEU A 328 5.32 -19.39 9.07
C LEU A 328 5.98 -20.21 10.21
#